data_AF-A0A833XV56-F1
#
_entry.id   AF-A0A833XV56-F1
#
_cell.length_a   1.000
_cell.length_b   1.000
_cell.length_c   1.000
_cell.angle_alpha   90.00
_cell.angle_beta   90.00
_cell.angle_gamma   90.00
#
_symmetry.space_group_name_H-M   'P 1'
#
loop_
_entity.id
_entity.type
_entity.pdbx_description
1 polymer ?
#
loop_
_entity_poly.entity_id
_entity_poly.type
_entity_poly.pdbx_seq_one_letter_code
_entity_poly.pdbx_strand_id
1 'polypeptide(L)'
;MAMASCPAGAPRFSFTCRPKIHPRVHFVFIPSYSSSSSSPSVKAISYSNARRRNILAARAHVVSEEKSTSQDRMLVFVPPHPLIKHWVSFLRNVQTHCPIFRNAMAELGRLLLYEASRDWLPIVNGEIQSPMGVASVEFIDPREPMVVVPILRAGLALAEHASSILPATKTYHLGLSRDEETLQPSIYLNKLPDKFPEGSRVFVVDPMLATGGTIVAALNLLKERGIDNNQIRVISAVAAPPALQKLSENFPGLHVYTGIIDPTVDDKGFIIPGLGDVGDRSYGT
;
A
#
# COMPACT_ATOMS: atom_id res chain seq x y z
N MET A 1 30.27 -0.11 53.11
CA MET A 1 31.12 0.91 53.77
C MET A 1 31.62 1.82 52.67
N ALA A 2 31.47 3.14 52.86
CA ALA A 2 31.68 4.28 51.95
C ALA A 2 30.38 4.89 51.39
N MET A 3 29.79 5.74 52.24
CA MET A 3 28.85 6.81 51.89
C MET A 3 29.60 7.95 51.19
N ALA A 4 28.95 8.62 50.24
CA ALA A 4 29.25 10.01 49.90
C ALA A 4 27.92 10.76 49.71
N SER A 5 27.76 11.81 50.52
CA SER A 5 26.60 12.68 50.68
C SER A 5 26.67 13.94 49.79
N CYS A 6 25.50 14.51 49.50
CA CYS A 6 25.18 15.64 48.60
C CYS A 6 25.94 16.96 48.82
N PRO A 7 25.74 17.94 47.91
CA PRO A 7 24.88 19.06 48.32
C PRO A 7 23.83 19.48 47.28
N ALA A 8 22.78 20.11 47.81
CA ALA A 8 21.59 20.61 47.14
C ALA A 8 21.78 22.05 46.62
N GLY A 9 21.12 22.39 45.51
CA GLY A 9 20.95 23.79 45.09
C GLY A 9 20.33 23.97 43.70
N ALA A 10 19.24 24.74 43.64
CA ALA A 10 18.62 25.40 42.45
C ALA A 10 17.49 24.61 41.70
N PRO A 11 16.52 25.30 41.06
CA PRO A 11 15.12 25.28 41.49
C PRO A 11 14.20 24.42 40.60
N ARG A 12 13.16 23.86 41.22
CA ARG A 12 12.08 23.13 40.56
C ARG A 12 11.11 24.11 39.87
N PHE A 13 11.08 24.11 38.54
CA PHE A 13 9.96 24.66 37.78
C PHE A 13 8.81 23.64 37.76
N SER A 14 7.75 23.92 38.51
CA SER A 14 6.49 23.18 38.44
C SER A 14 5.62 23.71 37.29
N PHE A 15 5.56 23.00 36.18
CA PHE A 15 4.50 23.18 35.19
C PHE A 15 3.34 22.26 35.54
N THR A 16 2.32 22.81 36.19
CA THR A 16 1.02 22.16 36.38
C THR A 16 0.17 22.40 35.13
N CYS A 17 0.29 21.53 34.12
CA CYS A 17 -0.68 21.48 33.02
C CYS A 17 -1.72 20.39 33.33
N ARG A 18 -2.89 20.81 33.83
CA ARG A 18 -4.08 19.95 33.93
C ARG A 18 -4.69 19.78 32.53
N PRO A 19 -4.93 18.56 32.02
CA PRO A 19 -5.80 18.37 30.87
C PRO A 19 -7.25 18.52 31.33
N LYS A 20 -7.94 19.55 30.82
CA LYS A 20 -9.41 19.66 30.93
C LYS A 20 -10.03 18.61 30.01
N ILE A 21 -10.70 17.65 30.63
CA ILE A 21 -11.58 16.67 30.00
C ILE A 21 -12.80 17.42 29.46
N HIS A 22 -12.99 17.43 28.14
CA HIS A 22 -14.26 17.84 27.53
C HIS A 22 -15.17 16.62 27.36
N PRO A 23 -16.49 16.75 27.64
CA PRO A 23 -17.39 15.62 27.71
C PRO A 23 -17.88 15.18 26.32
N ARG A 24 -18.24 13.89 26.28
CA ARG A 24 -18.92 13.16 25.20
C ARG A 24 -20.05 13.98 24.57
N VAL A 25 -20.02 14.13 23.25
CA VAL A 25 -21.17 14.61 22.47
C VAL A 25 -22.18 13.47 22.39
N HIS A 26 -23.25 13.57 23.18
CA HIS A 26 -24.45 12.77 22.99
C HIS A 26 -25.22 13.32 21.79
N PHE A 27 -25.45 12.48 20.76
CA PHE A 27 -26.44 12.76 19.73
C PHE A 27 -27.83 12.77 20.37
N VAL A 28 -28.41 13.95 20.54
CA VAL A 28 -29.81 14.13 20.92
C VAL A 28 -30.63 14.16 19.62
N PHE A 29 -31.46 13.13 19.45
CA PHE A 29 -32.52 13.10 18.45
C PHE A 29 -33.58 14.17 18.80
N ILE A 30 -33.80 15.14 17.92
CA ILE A 30 -34.93 16.07 18.02
C ILE A 30 -35.99 15.61 17.00
N PRO A 31 -37.24 15.34 17.41
CA PRO A 31 -38.31 15.00 16.48
C PRO A 31 -38.78 16.23 15.72
N SER A 32 -38.82 16.15 14.39
CA SER A 32 -39.34 17.18 13.51
C SER A 32 -40.87 17.26 13.58
N TYR A 33 -41.34 18.48 13.80
CA TYR A 33 -42.74 18.87 13.79
C TYR A 33 -43.35 18.74 12.39
N SER A 34 -44.57 18.22 12.34
CA SER A 34 -45.47 18.20 11.20
C SER A 34 -45.94 19.61 10.82
N SER A 35 -45.82 19.97 9.54
CA SER A 35 -46.71 20.97 8.95
C SER A 35 -47.06 20.59 7.50
N SER A 36 -48.35 20.45 7.31
CA SER A 36 -49.07 20.26 6.05
C SER A 36 -49.06 21.55 5.21
N SER A 37 -48.89 21.46 3.89
CA SER A 37 -49.88 22.00 2.93
C SER A 37 -49.42 21.91 1.46
N SER A 38 -50.34 21.37 0.66
CA SER A 38 -50.71 21.68 -0.74
C SER A 38 -49.64 21.69 -1.86
N SER A 39 -49.79 20.70 -2.73
CA SER A 39 -49.29 20.57 -4.10
C SER A 39 -49.88 21.60 -5.06
N PRO A 40 -49.25 21.79 -6.23
CA PRO A 40 -50.01 21.76 -7.48
C PRO A 40 -49.41 20.81 -8.52
N SER A 41 -50.32 20.12 -9.20
CA SER A 41 -50.08 19.17 -10.29
C SER A 41 -49.52 19.84 -11.55
N VAL A 42 -48.53 19.20 -12.20
CA VAL A 42 -48.24 19.44 -13.61
C VAL A 42 -48.22 18.11 -14.37
N LYS A 43 -48.87 18.14 -15.52
CA LYS A 43 -49.43 17.03 -16.31
C LYS A 43 -48.36 16.17 -17.01
N ALA A 44 -48.70 14.89 -17.15
CA ALA A 44 -48.09 13.96 -18.09
C ALA A 44 -48.23 14.43 -19.55
N ILE A 45 -47.19 14.22 -20.36
CA ILE A 45 -47.27 14.33 -21.83
C ILE A 45 -46.82 13.01 -22.45
N SER A 46 -47.67 12.56 -23.37
CA SER A 46 -47.72 11.30 -24.10
C SER A 46 -46.76 11.24 -25.28
N TYR A 47 -46.45 10.00 -25.66
CA TYR A 47 -45.74 9.53 -26.86
C TYR A 47 -46.13 10.20 -28.18
N SER A 48 -45.16 10.32 -29.10
CA SER A 48 -45.44 10.22 -30.54
C SER A 48 -44.37 9.41 -31.27
N ASN A 49 -44.84 8.45 -32.06
CA ASN A 49 -44.09 7.62 -33.00
C ASN A 49 -43.82 8.40 -34.29
N ALA A 50 -42.59 8.38 -34.79
CA ALA A 50 -42.29 8.73 -36.17
C ALA A 50 -41.35 7.69 -36.80
N ARG A 51 -41.74 7.25 -38.00
CA ARG A 51 -41.33 6.01 -38.67
C ARG A 51 -40.36 6.32 -39.83
N ARG A 52 -39.28 5.53 -39.90
CA ARG A 52 -38.50 5.09 -41.08
C ARG A 52 -37.67 6.11 -41.90
N ARG A 53 -36.38 5.78 -42.03
CA ARG A 53 -35.76 5.40 -43.31
C ARG A 53 -34.66 4.36 -43.06
N ASN A 54 -34.77 3.23 -43.76
CA ASN A 54 -33.85 2.09 -43.68
C ASN A 54 -32.58 2.39 -44.49
N ILE A 55 -31.41 2.26 -43.86
CA ILE A 55 -30.15 2.00 -44.56
C ILE A 55 -29.66 0.65 -44.03
N LEU A 56 -29.68 -0.36 -44.89
CA LEU A 56 -29.14 -1.70 -44.63
C LEU A 56 -27.61 -1.60 -44.56
N ALA A 57 -27.07 -1.33 -43.39
CA ALA A 57 -25.67 -1.61 -43.09
C ALA A 57 -25.58 -3.07 -42.64
N ALA A 58 -25.04 -3.92 -43.51
CA ALA A 58 -24.71 -5.30 -43.18
C ALA A 58 -23.69 -5.30 -42.03
N ARG A 59 -24.16 -5.55 -40.81
CA ARG A 59 -23.31 -5.83 -39.65
C ARG A 59 -22.83 -7.27 -39.77
N ALA A 60 -21.60 -7.43 -40.22
CA ALA A 60 -20.86 -8.66 -39.99
C ALA A 60 -20.75 -8.85 -38.47
N HIS A 61 -21.52 -9.79 -37.94
CA HIS A 61 -21.26 -10.33 -36.60
C HIS A 61 -19.99 -11.15 -36.69
N VAL A 62 -18.85 -10.47 -36.54
CA VAL A 62 -17.63 -11.14 -36.08
C VAL A 62 -17.92 -11.49 -34.63
N VAL A 63 -18.23 -12.76 -34.39
CA VAL A 63 -18.15 -13.33 -33.05
C VAL A 63 -16.67 -13.29 -32.68
N SER A 64 -16.27 -12.19 -32.04
CA SER A 64 -15.02 -12.15 -31.30
C SER A 64 -15.17 -13.14 -30.17
N GLU A 65 -14.53 -14.30 -30.29
CA GLU A 65 -14.26 -15.17 -29.15
C GLU A 65 -13.58 -14.32 -28.07
N GLU A 66 -14.31 -13.97 -27.02
CA GLU A 66 -13.73 -13.42 -25.80
C GLU A 66 -12.88 -14.52 -25.17
N LYS A 67 -11.59 -14.50 -25.52
CA LYS A 67 -10.58 -15.35 -24.92
C LYS A 67 -10.43 -14.94 -23.45
N SER A 68 -11.09 -15.67 -22.55
CA SER A 68 -11.09 -15.50 -21.08
C SER A 68 -9.71 -15.78 -20.43
N THR A 69 -8.66 -15.10 -20.87
CA THR A 69 -7.26 -15.46 -20.57
C THR A 69 -6.49 -14.40 -19.78
N SER A 70 -7.14 -13.31 -19.33
CA SER A 70 -6.45 -12.11 -18.86
C SER A 70 -6.44 -11.90 -17.34
N GLN A 71 -7.31 -12.54 -16.56
CA GLN A 71 -7.47 -12.22 -15.13
C GLN A 71 -6.45 -12.87 -14.19
N ASP A 72 -5.71 -13.87 -14.66
CA ASP A 72 -4.84 -14.68 -13.78
C ASP A 72 -3.34 -14.40 -13.97
N ARG A 73 -2.96 -13.42 -14.78
CA ARG A 73 -1.55 -13.10 -15.02
C ARG A 73 -1.02 -12.13 -13.96
N MET A 74 0.19 -12.39 -13.46
CA MET A 74 0.91 -11.43 -12.64
C MET A 74 1.19 -10.15 -13.45
N LEU A 75 0.99 -8.98 -12.83
CA LEU A 75 1.29 -7.68 -13.43
C LEU A 75 2.44 -7.00 -12.70
N VAL A 76 3.34 -6.40 -13.47
CA VAL A 76 4.45 -5.59 -12.95
C VAL A 76 4.28 -4.15 -13.42
N PHE A 77 4.19 -3.24 -12.47
CA PHE A 77 4.02 -1.82 -12.71
C PHE A 77 5.33 -1.09 -12.40
N VAL A 78 5.81 -0.34 -13.38
CA VAL A 78 6.93 0.60 -13.23
C VAL A 78 6.39 2.01 -13.52
N PRO A 79 5.88 2.74 -12.51
CA PRO A 79 5.20 4.00 -12.76
C PRO A 79 6.16 5.02 -13.43
N PRO A 80 5.78 5.63 -14.56
CA PRO A 80 6.67 6.49 -15.34
C PRO A 80 6.79 7.91 -14.75
N HIS A 81 7.05 8.01 -13.44
CA HIS A 81 7.09 9.30 -12.73
C HIS A 81 8.53 9.83 -12.58
N PRO A 82 8.83 11.09 -12.96
CA PRO A 82 10.18 11.67 -12.83
C PRO A 82 10.74 11.63 -11.40
N LEU A 83 9.91 11.87 -10.37
CA LEU A 83 10.36 11.77 -8.97
C LEU A 83 10.75 10.35 -8.55
N ILE A 84 10.12 9.30 -9.11
CA ILE A 84 10.53 7.92 -8.83
C ILE A 84 11.94 7.70 -9.38
N LYS A 85 12.19 8.11 -10.64
CA LYS A 85 13.52 8.03 -11.26
C LYS A 85 14.57 8.84 -10.51
N HIS A 86 14.19 10.02 -10.02
CA HIS A 86 15.04 10.87 -9.19
C HIS A 86 15.49 10.14 -7.92
N TRP A 87 14.56 9.59 -7.14
CA TRP A 87 14.91 8.86 -5.92
C TRP A 87 15.71 7.59 -6.19
N VAL A 88 15.36 6.82 -7.22
CA VAL A 88 16.17 5.68 -7.67
C VAL A 88 17.62 6.11 -7.97
N SER A 89 17.83 7.29 -8.56
CA SER A 89 19.19 7.79 -8.86
C SER A 89 20.01 8.05 -7.59
N PHE A 90 19.40 8.62 -6.55
CA PHE A 90 20.04 8.80 -5.24
C PHE A 90 20.40 7.45 -4.60
N LEU A 91 19.48 6.48 -4.71
CA LEU A 91 19.72 5.13 -4.19
C LEU A 91 20.83 4.42 -4.96
N ARG A 92 21.05 4.69 -6.24
CA ARG A 92 22.17 4.08 -6.98
C ARG A 92 23.52 4.70 -6.65
N ASN A 93 23.55 5.99 -6.35
CA ASN A 93 24.81 6.69 -6.14
C ASN A 93 25.54 6.17 -4.89
N VAL A 94 26.74 5.63 -5.09
CA VAL A 94 27.62 5.12 -4.02
C VAL A 94 28.03 6.22 -3.02
N GLN A 95 28.03 7.48 -3.45
CA GLN A 95 28.37 8.63 -2.61
C GLN A 95 27.21 9.07 -1.71
N THR A 96 25.99 8.53 -1.88
CA THR A 96 24.84 8.87 -1.02
C THR A 96 25.04 8.27 0.37
N HIS A 97 25.27 9.15 1.35
CA HIS A 97 25.44 8.78 2.75
C HIS A 97 24.15 8.26 3.39
N CYS A 98 24.29 7.42 4.42
CA CYS A 98 23.21 6.67 5.08
C CYS A 98 21.95 7.49 5.40
N PRO A 99 22.02 8.68 6.04
CA PRO A 99 20.80 9.45 6.33
C PRO A 99 20.04 9.89 5.07
N ILE A 100 20.76 10.28 4.02
CA ILE A 100 20.16 10.70 2.74
C ILE A 100 19.61 9.47 2.01
N PHE A 101 20.33 8.35 2.02
CA PHE A 101 19.88 7.10 1.42
C PHE A 101 18.57 6.60 2.05
N ARG A 102 18.50 6.59 3.39
CA ARG A 102 17.28 6.20 4.11
C ARG A 102 16.10 7.11 3.79
N ASN A 103 16.32 8.43 3.75
CA ASN A 103 15.26 9.38 3.38
C ASN A 103 14.81 9.21 1.91
N ALA A 104 15.75 8.98 0.99
CA ALA A 104 15.43 8.70 -0.41
C ALA A 104 14.61 7.41 -0.56
N MET A 105 14.92 6.38 0.24
CA MET A 105 14.16 5.13 0.27
C MET A 105 12.73 5.37 0.79
N ALA A 106 12.58 6.14 1.87
CA ALA A 106 11.28 6.49 2.43
C ALA A 106 10.41 7.29 1.44
N GLU A 107 10.99 8.26 0.72
CA GLU A 107 10.26 9.01 -0.30
C GLU A 107 9.89 8.15 -1.51
N LEU A 108 10.77 7.28 -1.97
CA LEU A 108 10.45 6.33 -3.03
C LEU A 108 9.29 5.42 -2.63
N GLY A 109 9.32 4.87 -1.42
CA GLY A 109 8.27 4.03 -0.88
C GLY A 109 6.93 4.74 -0.76
N ARG A 110 6.94 6.00 -0.29
CA ARG A 110 5.76 6.86 -0.25
C ARG A 110 5.09 6.99 -1.61
N LEU A 111 5.88 7.25 -2.67
CA LEU A 111 5.36 7.38 -4.04
C LEU A 111 4.85 6.05 -4.60
N LEU A 112 5.58 4.95 -4.37
CA LEU A 112 5.16 3.63 -4.85
C LEU A 112 3.90 3.14 -4.15
N LEU A 113 3.75 3.36 -2.85
CA LEU A 113 2.52 3.04 -2.11
C LEU A 113 1.34 3.89 -2.58
N TYR A 114 1.56 5.16 -2.90
CA TYR A 114 0.55 6.02 -3.51
C TYR A 114 0.10 5.48 -4.88
N GLU A 115 1.04 5.16 -5.78
CA GLU A 115 0.70 4.56 -7.08
C GLU A 115 0.03 3.18 -6.94
N ALA A 116 0.49 2.38 -5.97
CA ALA A 116 -0.08 1.08 -5.68
C ALA A 116 -1.41 1.14 -4.92
N SER A 117 -1.91 2.30 -4.52
CA SER A 117 -3.23 2.46 -3.91
C SER A 117 -4.25 3.14 -4.83
N ARG A 118 -3.78 3.77 -5.92
CA ARG A 118 -4.56 4.58 -6.86
C ARG A 118 -5.98 4.06 -7.16
N ASP A 119 -6.08 2.80 -7.59
CA ASP A 119 -7.35 2.17 -7.99
C ASP A 119 -7.65 0.91 -7.16
N TRP A 120 -7.19 0.88 -5.90
CA TRP A 120 -7.22 -0.33 -5.08
C TRP A 120 -7.62 -0.12 -3.63
N LEU A 121 -8.06 1.07 -3.25
CA LEU A 121 -8.61 1.25 -1.91
C LEU A 121 -10.11 0.90 -1.91
N PRO A 122 -10.63 0.30 -0.84
CA PRO A 122 -12.06 0.04 -0.70
C PRO A 122 -12.79 1.36 -0.50
N ILE A 123 -13.87 1.61 -1.26
CA ILE A 123 -14.62 2.87 -1.19
C ILE A 123 -16.05 2.60 -0.75
N VAL A 124 -16.55 3.45 0.14
CA VAL A 124 -17.98 3.53 0.52
C VAL A 124 -18.52 4.92 0.24
N ASN A 125 -19.77 4.97 -0.24
CA ASN A 125 -20.49 6.20 -0.47
C ASN A 125 -21.25 6.65 0.79
N GLY A 126 -21.40 7.95 0.96
CA GLY A 126 -22.20 8.53 2.03
C GLY A 126 -22.62 9.96 1.74
N GLU A 127 -23.31 10.56 2.70
CA GLU A 127 -23.68 11.97 2.67
C GLU A 127 -23.17 12.67 3.91
N ILE A 128 -22.67 13.90 3.75
CA ILE A 128 -22.25 14.76 4.85
C ILE A 128 -22.89 16.13 4.74
N GLN A 129 -23.10 16.77 5.89
CA GLN A 129 -23.45 18.17 5.93
C GLN A 129 -22.18 19.02 5.73
N SER A 130 -22.03 19.65 4.57
CA SER A 130 -21.01 20.67 4.34
C SER A 130 -21.49 22.03 4.88
N PRO A 131 -20.61 23.04 4.98
CA PRO A 131 -21.01 24.40 5.35
C PRO A 131 -22.10 25.02 4.45
N MET A 132 -22.27 24.52 3.22
CA MET A 132 -23.20 25.09 2.23
C MET A 132 -24.39 24.17 1.88
N GLY A 133 -24.49 22.98 2.48
CA GLY A 133 -25.55 22.01 2.18
C GLY A 133 -25.09 20.55 2.29
N VAL A 134 -26.01 19.62 2.06
CA VAL A 134 -25.70 18.18 2.00
C VAL A 134 -24.86 17.90 0.75
N ALA A 135 -23.79 17.13 0.92
CA ALA A 135 -22.90 16.71 -0.15
C ALA A 135 -22.75 15.19 -0.14
N SER A 136 -22.87 14.56 -1.32
CA SER A 136 -22.49 13.16 -1.52
C SER A 136 -20.97 13.05 -1.56
N VAL A 137 -20.42 12.07 -0.86
CA VAL A 137 -18.98 11.89 -0.68
C VAL A 137 -18.59 10.42 -0.69
N GLU A 138 -17.31 10.18 -0.97
CA GLU A 138 -16.67 8.87 -0.93
C GLU A 138 -15.65 8.82 0.21
N PHE A 139 -15.62 7.70 0.93
CA PHE A 139 -14.65 7.42 1.98
C PHE A 139 -13.94 6.11 1.71
N ILE A 140 -12.71 5.99 2.20
CA ILE A 140 -12.06 4.68 2.29
C ILE A 140 -12.77 3.86 3.37
N ASP A 141 -13.19 2.64 3.05
CA ASP A 141 -13.94 1.78 3.97
C ASP A 141 -13.06 1.38 5.17
N PRO A 142 -13.36 1.84 6.40
CA PRO A 142 -12.56 1.49 7.58
C PRO A 142 -12.72 0.03 8.01
N ARG A 143 -13.69 -0.71 7.45
CA ARG A 143 -13.95 -2.13 7.78
C ARG A 143 -13.03 -3.09 7.04
N GLU A 144 -12.47 -2.67 5.91
CA GLU A 144 -11.50 -3.41 5.10
C GLU A 144 -10.10 -2.85 5.37
N PRO A 145 -9.32 -3.41 6.31
CA PRO A 145 -8.09 -2.78 6.79
C PRO A 145 -6.97 -2.86 5.75
N MET A 146 -6.22 -1.75 5.63
CA MET A 146 -4.95 -1.72 4.92
C MET A 146 -3.83 -2.22 5.83
N VAL A 147 -3.07 -3.18 5.35
CA VAL A 147 -1.96 -3.80 6.10
C VAL A 147 -0.65 -3.55 5.37
N VAL A 148 0.40 -3.21 6.12
CA VAL A 148 1.76 -3.08 5.60
C VAL A 148 2.65 -4.11 6.29
N VAL A 149 3.35 -4.92 5.50
CA VAL A 149 4.27 -5.96 5.97
C VAL A 149 5.66 -5.67 5.40
N PRO A 150 6.48 -4.87 6.10
CA PRO A 150 7.89 -4.71 5.74
C PRO A 150 8.68 -6.00 6.02
N ILE A 151 9.43 -6.45 5.03
CA ILE A 151 10.42 -7.51 5.20
C ILE A 151 11.68 -6.91 5.81
N LEU A 152 11.99 -7.33 7.04
CA LEU A 152 13.11 -6.78 7.79
C LEU A 152 14.46 -7.25 7.23
N ARG A 153 15.52 -6.43 7.30
CA ARG A 153 15.54 -5.06 7.85
C ARG A 153 15.17 -3.99 6.83
N ALA A 154 15.59 -4.16 5.58
CA ALA A 154 15.55 -3.16 4.52
C ALA A 154 14.13 -2.62 4.22
N GLY A 155 13.09 -3.47 4.33
CA GLY A 155 11.70 -3.08 4.08
C GLY A 155 11.17 -1.97 4.98
N LEU A 156 11.74 -1.77 6.18
CA LEU A 156 11.37 -0.66 7.06
C LEU A 156 11.70 0.70 6.42
N ALA A 157 12.88 0.84 5.82
CA ALA A 157 13.28 2.09 5.18
C ALA A 157 12.35 2.48 4.01
N LEU A 158 11.81 1.50 3.29
CA LEU A 158 10.86 1.72 2.20
C LEU A 158 9.42 1.93 2.71
N ALA A 159 9.06 1.34 3.85
CA ALA A 159 7.72 1.47 4.44
C ALA A 159 7.54 2.70 5.36
N GLU A 160 8.62 3.43 5.66
CA GLU A 160 8.66 4.52 6.66
C GLU A 160 7.47 5.49 6.57
N HIS A 161 7.14 5.94 5.36
CA HIS A 161 6.09 6.93 5.13
C HIS A 161 4.71 6.32 4.80
N ALA A 162 4.49 5.02 4.98
CA ALA A 162 3.25 4.36 4.58
C ALA A 162 2.00 4.95 5.27
N SER A 163 2.08 5.23 6.57
CA SER A 163 0.98 5.79 7.36
C SER A 163 0.65 7.25 7.01
N SER A 164 1.53 7.95 6.29
CA SER A 164 1.26 9.30 5.80
C SER A 164 0.33 9.33 4.59
N ILE A 165 0.20 8.20 3.88
CA ILE A 165 -0.59 8.08 2.64
C ILE A 165 -1.83 7.22 2.84
N LEU A 166 -1.70 6.14 3.62
CA LEU A 166 -2.75 5.13 3.76
C LEU A 166 -3.54 5.38 5.06
N PRO A 167 -4.88 5.53 5.00
CA PRO A 167 -5.70 5.64 6.19
C PRO A 167 -5.80 4.29 6.92
N ALA A 168 -5.96 4.34 8.25
CA ALA A 168 -6.24 3.18 9.10
C ALA A 168 -5.30 1.97 8.93
N THR A 169 -4.01 2.21 8.69
CA THR A 169 -3.03 1.13 8.47
C THR A 169 -2.67 0.36 9.72
N LYS A 170 -2.53 -0.96 9.59
CA LYS A 170 -1.81 -1.82 10.54
C LYS A 170 -0.47 -2.26 9.97
N THR A 171 0.58 -2.27 10.79
CA THR A 171 1.90 -2.74 10.38
C THR A 171 2.26 -4.02 11.13
N TYR A 172 2.58 -5.09 10.39
CA TYR A 172 3.11 -6.33 10.95
C TYR A 172 4.54 -6.56 10.46
N HIS A 173 5.42 -7.02 11.34
CA HIS A 173 6.83 -7.17 11.01
C HIS A 173 7.17 -8.62 10.71
N LEU A 174 7.87 -8.84 9.60
CA LEU A 174 8.34 -10.15 9.18
C LEU A 174 9.85 -10.08 8.94
N GLY A 175 10.62 -10.87 9.68
CA GLY A 175 12.06 -10.96 9.54
C GLY A 175 12.48 -12.26 8.88
N LEU A 176 13.10 -12.15 7.71
CA LEU A 176 13.71 -13.26 7.00
C LEU A 176 15.20 -12.98 6.80
N SER A 177 16.03 -13.97 7.09
CA SER A 177 17.45 -13.99 6.75
C SER A 177 17.65 -14.92 5.56
N ARG A 178 18.63 -14.62 4.72
CA ARG A 178 19.06 -15.50 3.64
C ARG A 178 20.35 -16.18 4.07
N ASP A 179 20.40 -17.49 3.91
CA ASP A 179 21.65 -18.24 4.03
C ASP A 179 22.56 -17.87 2.85
N GLU A 180 23.80 -17.48 3.13
CA GLU A 180 24.71 -16.92 2.12
C GLU A 180 25.20 -17.97 1.11
N GLU A 181 25.19 -19.25 1.48
CA GLU A 181 25.64 -20.36 0.62
C GLU A 181 24.49 -20.93 -0.22
N THR A 182 23.37 -21.23 0.43
CA THR A 182 22.21 -21.91 -0.20
C THR A 182 21.18 -20.95 -0.78
N LEU A 183 21.26 -19.68 -0.41
CA LEU A 183 20.31 -18.61 -0.76
C LEU A 183 18.87 -18.88 -0.30
N GLN A 184 18.67 -19.82 0.63
CA GLN A 184 17.35 -20.15 1.17
C GLN A 184 16.96 -19.17 2.29
N PRO A 185 15.68 -18.75 2.33
CA PRO A 185 15.20 -17.87 3.39
C PRO A 185 14.89 -18.66 4.67
N SER A 186 15.28 -18.12 5.82
CA SER A 186 14.91 -18.59 7.16
C SER A 186 14.20 -17.47 7.92
N ILE A 187 13.12 -17.80 8.63
CA ILE A 187 12.32 -16.81 9.37
C ILE A 187 12.90 -16.66 10.77
N TYR A 188 13.36 -15.47 11.13
CA TYR A 188 13.85 -15.17 12.48
C TYR A 188 12.86 -14.33 13.30
N LEU A 189 11.88 -13.68 12.66
CA LEU A 189 10.81 -12.95 13.33
C LEU A 189 9.50 -13.12 12.56
N ASN A 190 8.45 -13.58 13.24
CA ASN A 190 7.11 -13.62 12.67
C ASN A 190 6.13 -12.96 13.64
N LYS A 191 5.64 -11.76 13.28
CA LYS A 191 4.60 -11.04 14.02
C LYS A 191 3.32 -10.87 13.19
N LEU A 192 3.13 -11.70 12.17
CA LEU A 192 1.86 -11.79 11.46
C LEU A 192 0.78 -12.38 12.39
N PRO A 193 -0.49 -11.99 12.26
CA PRO A 193 -1.57 -12.64 12.99
C PRO A 193 -1.74 -14.09 12.49
N ASP A 194 -2.38 -14.94 13.30
CA ASP A 194 -2.70 -16.32 12.89
C ASP A 194 -3.64 -16.35 11.68
N LYS A 195 -4.54 -15.36 11.60
CA LYS A 195 -5.43 -15.12 10.47
C LYS A 195 -5.62 -13.62 10.27
N PHE A 196 -5.60 -13.17 9.03
CA PHE A 196 -5.93 -11.78 8.73
C PHE A 196 -7.43 -11.52 8.83
N PRO A 197 -7.85 -10.31 9.25
CA PRO A 197 -9.25 -9.91 9.15
C PRO A 197 -9.76 -10.05 7.71
N GLU A 198 -11.03 -10.41 7.57
CA GLU A 198 -11.69 -10.47 6.26
C GLU A 198 -11.61 -9.11 5.55
N GLY A 199 -11.44 -9.14 4.22
CA GLY A 199 -11.28 -7.93 3.41
C GLY A 199 -9.94 -7.19 3.58
N SER A 200 -8.98 -7.74 4.33
CA SER A 200 -7.64 -7.14 4.46
C SER A 200 -6.97 -7.02 3.08
N ARG A 201 -6.33 -5.88 2.85
CA ARG A 201 -5.47 -5.64 1.68
C ARG A 201 -4.05 -5.41 2.15
N VAL A 202 -3.09 -6.17 1.61
CA VAL A 202 -1.74 -6.28 2.15
C VAL A 202 -0.71 -5.71 1.18
N PHE A 203 0.05 -4.72 1.64
CA PHE A 203 1.29 -4.30 1.00
C PHE A 203 2.47 -5.08 1.60
N VAL A 204 3.15 -5.87 0.78
CA VAL A 204 4.41 -6.52 1.18
C VAL A 204 5.55 -5.67 0.66
N VAL A 205 6.39 -5.17 1.57
CA VAL A 205 7.40 -4.16 1.25
C VAL A 205 8.80 -4.76 1.37
N ASP A 206 9.46 -4.91 0.23
CA ASP A 206 10.83 -5.44 0.12
C ASP A 206 11.61 -4.63 -0.93
N PRO A 207 12.65 -3.87 -0.55
CA PRO A 207 13.31 -2.96 -1.47
C PRO A 207 14.01 -3.62 -2.65
N MET A 208 14.35 -4.91 -2.57
CA MET A 208 15.09 -5.60 -3.62
C MET A 208 14.50 -6.96 -3.97
N LEU A 209 13.83 -7.05 -5.12
CA LEU A 209 13.40 -8.34 -5.68
C LEU A 209 14.51 -8.92 -6.57
N ALA A 210 15.50 -9.56 -5.95
CA ALA A 210 16.67 -10.11 -6.64
C ALA A 210 16.43 -11.53 -7.20
N THR A 211 16.64 -12.57 -6.38
CA THR A 211 16.41 -13.97 -6.75
C THR A 211 14.98 -14.46 -6.47
N GLY A 212 14.22 -13.68 -5.70
CA GLY A 212 12.83 -13.96 -5.36
C GLY A 212 12.61 -14.92 -4.17
N GLY A 213 13.66 -15.50 -3.58
CA GLY A 213 13.53 -16.46 -2.47
C GLY A 213 12.77 -15.88 -1.27
N THR A 214 13.21 -14.72 -0.77
CA THR A 214 12.62 -14.03 0.39
C THR A 214 11.15 -13.67 0.17
N ILE A 215 10.83 -13.02 -0.96
CA ILE A 215 9.47 -12.59 -1.25
C ILE A 215 8.52 -13.78 -1.43
N VAL A 216 8.96 -14.87 -2.08
CA VAL A 216 8.16 -16.09 -2.24
C VAL A 216 7.81 -16.69 -0.88
N ALA A 217 8.78 -16.79 0.04
CA ALA A 217 8.55 -17.28 1.39
C ALA A 217 7.56 -16.40 2.16
N ALA A 218 7.70 -15.07 2.07
CA ALA A 218 6.77 -14.13 2.69
C ALA A 218 5.35 -14.26 2.16
N LEU A 219 5.17 -14.38 0.83
CA LEU A 219 3.85 -14.52 0.21
C LEU A 219 3.18 -15.86 0.58
N ASN A 220 3.94 -16.95 0.65
CA ASN A 220 3.42 -18.24 1.11
C ASN A 220 2.87 -18.15 2.54
N LEU A 221 3.59 -17.50 3.46
CA LEU A 221 3.11 -17.28 4.83
C LEU A 221 1.80 -16.46 4.89
N LEU A 222 1.62 -15.50 3.98
CA LEU A 222 0.38 -14.71 3.91
C LEU A 222 -0.78 -15.55 3.38
N LYS A 223 -0.54 -16.39 2.36
CA LYS A 223 -1.55 -17.33 1.83
C LYS A 223 -1.99 -18.34 2.87
N GLU A 224 -1.06 -18.89 3.64
CA GLU A 224 -1.37 -19.78 4.77
C GLU A 224 -2.28 -19.11 5.82
N ARG A 225 -2.27 -17.78 5.90
CA ARG A 225 -3.07 -16.97 6.83
C ARG A 225 -4.36 -16.41 6.20
N GLY A 226 -4.71 -16.91 5.01
CA GLY A 226 -5.97 -16.61 4.33
C GLY A 226 -5.98 -15.32 3.52
N ILE A 227 -4.84 -14.89 3.00
CA ILE A 227 -4.75 -13.76 2.06
C ILE A 227 -4.52 -14.29 0.64
N ASP A 228 -5.41 -13.95 -0.29
CA ASP A 228 -5.29 -14.32 -1.69
C ASP A 228 -4.34 -13.38 -2.48
N ASN A 229 -3.83 -13.85 -3.62
CA ASN A 229 -2.86 -13.09 -4.43
C ASN A 229 -3.39 -11.71 -4.86
N ASN A 230 -4.69 -11.58 -5.17
CA ASN A 230 -5.34 -10.33 -5.57
C ASN A 230 -5.49 -9.32 -4.42
N GLN A 231 -5.36 -9.77 -3.17
CA GLN A 231 -5.33 -8.95 -1.97
C GLN A 231 -3.90 -8.50 -1.61
N ILE A 232 -2.90 -8.90 -2.40
CA ILE A 232 -1.50 -8.55 -2.15
C ILE A 232 -0.98 -7.61 -3.24
N ARG A 233 -0.28 -6.56 -2.81
CA ARG A 233 0.59 -5.77 -3.68
C ARG A 233 2.02 -5.79 -3.12
N VAL A 234 2.97 -6.19 -3.95
CA VAL A 234 4.40 -6.16 -3.59
C VAL A 234 4.97 -4.80 -3.98
N ILE A 235 5.68 -4.15 -3.06
CA ILE A 235 6.32 -2.85 -3.25
C ILE A 235 7.83 -3.02 -3.16
N SER A 236 8.56 -2.55 -4.17
CA SER A 236 10.00 -2.67 -4.24
C SER A 236 10.70 -1.46 -4.85
N ALA A 237 11.91 -1.14 -4.41
CA ALA A 237 12.69 -0.07 -5.05
C ALA A 237 13.24 -0.53 -6.40
N VAL A 238 13.72 -1.78 -6.48
CA VAL A 238 14.28 -2.38 -7.69
C VAL A 238 13.93 -3.87 -7.77
N ALA A 239 13.60 -4.33 -8.98
CA ALA A 239 13.36 -5.74 -9.27
C ALA A 239 14.27 -6.24 -10.39
N ALA A 240 14.54 -7.55 -10.42
CA ALA A 240 15.26 -8.22 -11.48
C ALA A 240 14.43 -9.38 -12.09
N PRO A 241 14.67 -9.76 -13.36
CA PRO A 241 13.93 -10.82 -14.04
C PRO A 241 13.83 -12.15 -13.27
N PRO A 242 14.87 -12.66 -12.58
CA PRO A 242 14.76 -13.94 -11.87
C PRO A 242 13.67 -13.94 -10.78
N ALA A 243 13.57 -12.88 -9.97
CA ALA A 243 12.51 -12.75 -8.98
C ALA A 243 11.13 -12.64 -9.65
N LEU A 244 11.01 -11.83 -10.70
CA LEU A 244 9.72 -11.61 -11.38
C LEU A 244 9.21 -12.90 -12.06
N GLN A 245 10.09 -13.69 -12.68
CA GLN A 245 9.72 -14.98 -13.26
C GLN A 245 9.22 -15.93 -12.18
N LYS A 246 9.97 -16.06 -11.08
CA LYS A 246 9.58 -16.91 -9.95
C LYS A 246 8.25 -16.49 -9.33
N LEU A 247 8.02 -15.18 -9.18
CA LEU A 247 6.73 -14.67 -8.72
C LEU A 247 5.60 -14.97 -9.71
N SER A 248 5.83 -14.80 -11.00
CA SER A 248 4.84 -15.07 -12.04
C SER A 248 4.40 -16.53 -12.07
N GLU A 249 5.31 -17.46 -11.81
CA GLU A 249 5.04 -18.91 -11.79
C GLU A 249 4.25 -19.34 -10.55
N ASN A 250 4.53 -18.73 -9.39
CA ASN A 250 3.99 -19.17 -8.11
C ASN A 250 2.76 -18.37 -7.65
N PHE A 251 2.58 -17.14 -8.14
CA PHE A 251 1.55 -16.20 -7.68
C PHE A 251 0.81 -15.54 -8.86
N PRO A 252 0.00 -16.30 -9.62
CA PRO A 252 -0.89 -15.74 -10.64
C PRO A 252 -1.81 -14.65 -10.04
N GLY A 253 -2.11 -13.61 -10.82
CA GLY A 253 -2.92 -12.46 -10.39
C GLY A 253 -2.26 -11.49 -9.38
N LEU A 254 -1.00 -11.74 -8.96
CA LEU A 254 -0.28 -10.83 -8.07
C LEU A 254 0.10 -9.52 -8.79
N HIS A 255 0.08 -8.40 -8.07
CA HIS A 255 0.57 -7.12 -8.59
C HIS A 255 1.87 -6.72 -7.90
N VAL A 256 2.90 -6.41 -8.69
CA VAL A 256 4.19 -5.90 -8.22
C VAL A 256 4.37 -4.46 -8.68
N TYR A 257 4.69 -3.56 -7.77
CA TYR A 257 5.03 -2.17 -8.05
C TYR A 257 6.50 -1.95 -7.73
N THR A 258 7.26 -1.48 -8.73
CA THR A 258 8.69 -1.22 -8.54
C THR A 258 9.14 0.09 -9.17
N GLY A 259 10.16 0.71 -8.57
CA GLY A 259 10.75 1.94 -9.11
C GLY A 259 11.49 1.72 -10.43
N ILE A 260 12.10 0.54 -10.61
CA ILE A 260 12.86 0.18 -11.80
C ILE A 260 13.05 -1.34 -11.90
N ILE A 261 13.19 -1.84 -13.12
CA ILE A 261 13.60 -3.22 -13.39
C ILE A 261 15.02 -3.19 -13.95
N ASP A 262 15.92 -3.87 -13.27
CA ASP A 262 17.33 -4.00 -13.67
C ASP A 262 17.55 -5.32 -14.43
N PRO A 263 18.56 -5.38 -15.33
CA PRO A 263 18.69 -6.45 -16.31
C PRO A 263 18.97 -7.83 -15.71
N THR A 264 19.73 -7.92 -14.61
CA THR A 264 20.21 -9.21 -14.11
C THR A 264 20.54 -9.18 -12.62
N VAL A 265 20.80 -10.38 -12.09
CA VAL A 265 21.54 -10.60 -10.84
C VAL A 265 22.92 -11.20 -11.15
N ASP A 266 23.89 -10.99 -10.25
CA ASP A 266 25.19 -11.66 -10.31
C ASP A 266 25.18 -13.03 -9.60
N ASP A 267 26.32 -13.72 -9.58
CA ASP A 267 26.47 -15.05 -8.95
C ASP A 267 26.27 -15.04 -7.43
N LYS A 268 26.41 -13.87 -6.80
CA LYS A 268 26.15 -13.65 -5.36
C LYS A 268 24.69 -13.28 -5.11
N GLY A 269 23.88 -13.11 -6.15
CA GLY A 269 22.47 -12.74 -6.07
C GLY A 269 22.24 -11.26 -5.77
N PHE A 270 23.20 -10.39 -6.09
CA PHE A 270 23.00 -8.94 -6.11
C PHE A 270 22.44 -8.50 -7.46
N ILE A 271 21.54 -7.53 -7.46
CA ILE A 271 20.99 -6.94 -8.68
C ILE A 271 22.05 -6.02 -9.33
N ILE A 272 22.16 -6.05 -10.67
CA ILE A 272 23.11 -5.23 -11.43
C ILE A 272 22.35 -4.32 -12.41
N PRO A 273 22.59 -2.98 -12.41
CA PRO A 273 23.52 -2.23 -11.55
C PRO A 273 23.08 -2.12 -10.08
N GLY A 274 21.80 -2.34 -9.78
CA GLY A 274 21.27 -2.45 -8.41
C GLY A 274 21.53 -1.24 -7.51
N LEU A 275 21.44 -1.48 -6.19
CA LEU A 275 21.57 -0.48 -5.14
C LEU A 275 22.63 -0.85 -4.08
N GLY A 276 23.34 -1.97 -4.25
CA GLY A 276 24.15 -2.59 -3.19
C GLY A 276 23.29 -3.19 -2.07
N ASP A 277 23.87 -3.37 -0.87
CA ASP A 277 23.11 -3.82 0.29
C ASP A 277 22.24 -2.68 0.86
N VAL A 278 20.93 -2.76 0.62
CA VAL A 278 19.99 -1.73 1.07
C VAL A 278 19.90 -1.66 2.60
N GLY A 279 20.04 -2.79 3.30
CA GLY A 279 19.98 -2.81 4.76
C GLY A 279 21.12 -2.01 5.36
N ASP A 280 22.34 -2.35 4.97
CA ASP A 280 23.56 -1.71 5.47
C ASP A 280 23.63 -0.23 5.06
N ARG A 281 23.24 0.09 3.84
CA ARG A 281 23.18 1.49 3.38
C ARG A 281 22.10 2.32 4.08
N SER A 282 21.01 1.70 4.55
CA SER A 282 19.93 2.40 5.28
C SER A 282 20.22 2.59 6.76
N TYR A 283 21.03 1.71 7.36
CA TYR A 283 21.26 1.67 8.80
C TYR A 283 22.72 1.93 9.22
N GLY A 284 23.65 2.03 8.26
CA GLY A 284 25.07 2.29 8.51
C GLY A 284 25.78 1.14 9.23
N THR A 285 25.42 -0.11 8.89
CA THR A 285 26.02 -1.32 9.45
C THR A 285 27.02 -1.97 8.50
#